data_AF-A0A7Y0S9U9-F1
#
_entry.id   AF-A0A7Y0S9U9-F1
#
_cell.length_a   1.000
_cell.length_b   1.000
_cell.length_c   1.000
_cell.angle_alpha   90.00
_cell.angle_beta   90.00
_cell.angle_gamma   90.00
#
_symmetry.space_group_name_H-M   'P 1'
#
loop_
_entity.id
_entity.type
_entity.pdbx_description
1 polymer ?
#
loop_
_entity_poly.entity_id
_entity_poly.type
_entity_poly.pdbx_seq_one_letter_code
_entity_poly.pdbx_strand_id
1 'polypeptide(L)' 'LIYVTDREYLKTVNQVYAEYFEAPYPNRAAMVVAGLAREEMLVEFVVYASASQPE' A
#
# COMPACT_ATOMS: atom_id res chain seq x y z
N LEU A 1 -0.46 2.33 5.49
CA LEU A 1 -1.34 1.15 5.66
C LEU A 1 -1.74 0.66 4.28
N ILE A 2 -1.75 -0.65 4.08
CA ILE A 2 -2.14 -1.28 2.82
C ILE A 2 -3.37 -2.15 3.09
N TYR A 3 -4.46 -1.88 2.40
CA TYR A 3 -5.68 -2.68 2.50
C TYR A 3 -5.86 -3.48 1.21
N VAL A 4 -6.17 -4.77 1.32
CA VAL A 4 -6.54 -5.62 0.18
C VAL A 4 -7.86 -6.32 0.47
N THR A 5 -8.64 -6.59 -0.56
CA THR A 5 -9.92 -7.32 -0.41
C THR A 5 -9.73 -8.84 -0.37
N ASP A 6 -8.62 -9.35 -0.91
CA ASP A 6 -8.23 -10.76 -0.83
C ASP A 6 -6.74 -10.90 -0.46
N ARG A 7 -6.42 -11.97 0.27
CA ARG A 7 -5.05 -12.32 0.67
C ARG A 7 -4.15 -12.62 -0.54
N GLU A 8 -4.70 -13.18 -1.61
CA GLU A 8 -3.95 -13.52 -2.83
C GLU A 8 -3.30 -12.27 -3.45
N TYR A 9 -3.94 -11.10 -3.32
CA TYR A 9 -3.42 -9.85 -3.84
C TYR A 9 -2.15 -9.36 -3.12
N LEU A 10 -1.86 -9.82 -1.89
CA LEU A 10 -0.64 -9.44 -1.18
C LEU A 10 0.62 -9.81 -1.95
N LYS A 11 0.62 -10.93 -2.69
CA LYS A 11 1.77 -11.33 -3.50
C LYS A 11 2.03 -10.30 -4.61
N THR A 12 0.99 -9.95 -5.36
CA THR A 12 1.06 -8.97 -6.45
C THR A 12 1.45 -7.59 -5.91
N VAL A 13 0.83 -7.15 -4.82
CA VAL A 13 1.13 -5.88 -4.18
C VAL A 13 2.59 -5.84 -3.71
N ASN A 14 3.11 -6.91 -3.11
CA ASN A 14 4.51 -6.96 -2.68
C ASN A 14 5.50 -6.90 -3.85
N GLN A 15 5.19 -7.57 -4.96
CA GLN A 15 6.02 -7.53 -6.16
C GLN A 15 6.09 -6.10 -6.71
N VAL A 16 4.93 -5.47 -6.94
CA VAL A 16 4.86 -4.10 -7.45
C VAL A 16 5.49 -3.12 -6.46
N TYR A 17 5.22 -3.25 -5.15
CA TYR A 17 5.82 -2.40 -4.13
C TYR A 17 7.36 -2.40 -4.18
N ALA A 18 7.97 -3.58 -4.39
CA ALA A 18 9.42 -3.71 -4.48
C ALA A 18 10.03 -3.05 -5.72
N GLU A 19 9.22 -2.79 -6.75
CA GLU A 19 9.65 -2.06 -7.96
C GLU A 19 9.70 -0.54 -7.72
N TYR A 20 8.94 -0.02 -6.75
CA TYR A 20 8.81 1.43 -6.50
C TYR A 20 9.53 1.94 -5.24
N PHE A 21 9.71 1.09 -4.22
CA PHE A 21 10.31 1.52 -2.96
C PHE A 21 11.70 0.92 -2.78
N GLU A 22 12.68 1.79 -2.56
CA GLU A 22 14.05 1.43 -2.23
C GLU A 22 14.37 1.72 -0.75
N ALA A 23 15.51 1.21 -0.28
CA ALA A 23 15.96 1.49 1.08
C ALA A 23 16.34 2.98 1.23
N PRO A 24 16.04 3.63 2.38
CA PRO A 24 15.35 3.06 3.54
C PRO A 24 13.84 2.93 3.31
N TYR A 25 13.32 1.71 3.53
CA TYR A 25 11.91 1.43 3.30
C TYR A 25 11.03 2.17 4.31
N PRO A 26 9.88 2.74 3.90
CA PRO A 26 8.92 3.28 4.84
C PRO A 26 8.31 2.15 5.69
N ASN A 27 7.89 2.49 6.91
CA ASN A 27 7.08 1.59 7.71
C ASN A 27 5.81 1.20 6.93
N ARG A 28 5.50 -0.10 6.92
CA ARG A 28 4.24 -0.59 6.35
C ARG A 28 3.61 -1.68 7.20
N ALA A 29 2.28 -1.75 7.12
CA ALA A 29 1.45 -2.87 7.57
C ALA A 29 0.37 -3.12 6.51
N ALA A 30 0.01 -4.39 6.31
CA ALA A 30 -1.00 -4.81 5.34
C ALA A 30 -2.10 -5.62 6.04
N MET A 31 -3.35 -5.38 5.65
CA MET A 31 -4.53 -6.03 6.23
C MET A 31 -5.51 -6.45 5.14
N VAL A 32 -6.17 -7.59 5.34
CA VAL A 32 -7.30 -8.00 4.51
C VAL A 32 -8.56 -7.37 5.09
N VAL A 33 -9.33 -6.67 4.27
CA VAL A 33 -10.57 -5.97 4.66
C VAL A 33 -11.77 -6.51 3.88
N ALA A 34 -12.97 -6.35 4.43
CA ALA A 34 -14.20 -6.89 3.82
C ALA A 34 -14.59 -6.20 2.50
N GLY A 35 -14.11 -4.97 2.27
CA GLY A 35 -14.42 -4.19 1.08
C GLY A 35 -13.75 -2.82 1.13
N LEU A 36 -13.80 -2.11 0.01
CA LEU A 36 -13.29 -0.75 -0.17
C LEU A 36 -14.41 0.19 -0.66
N ALA A 37 -14.08 1.46 -0.91
CA ALA A 37 -15.08 2.47 -1.28
C ALA A 37 -15.85 2.16 -2.57
N ARG A 38 -15.28 1.36 -3.47
CA ARG A 38 -15.97 0.80 -4.63
C ARG A 38 -15.74 -0.71 -4.69
N GLU A 39 -16.74 -1.44 -5.17
CA GLU A 39 -16.69 -2.91 -5.22
C GLU A 39 -15.56 -3.42 -6.12
N GLU A 40 -15.18 -2.68 -7.16
CA GLU A 40 -14.13 -3.06 -8.09
C GLU A 40 -12.70 -2.76 -7.57
N MET A 41 -12.58 -2.05 -6.45
CA MET A 41 -11.27 -1.75 -5.86
C MET A 41 -10.71 -2.98 -5.16
N LEU A 42 -9.47 -3.37 -5.52
CA LEU A 42 -8.80 -4.54 -4.97
C LEU A 42 -7.75 -4.20 -3.91
N VAL A 43 -7.25 -2.96 -3.93
CA VAL A 43 -6.20 -2.48 -3.03
C VAL A 43 -6.34 -0.98 -2.77
N GLU A 44 -6.05 -0.55 -1.54
CA GLU A 44 -5.96 0.86 -1.16
C GLU A 44 -4.71 1.11 -0.30
N PHE A 45 -4.06 2.24 -0.53
CA PHE A 45 -2.86 2.67 0.19
C PHE A 45 -3.12 3.97 0.93
N VAL A 46 -2.89 3.95 2.24
CA VAL A 46 -2.79 5.17 3.06
C VAL A 46 -1.32 5.42 3.34
N VAL A 47 -0.77 6.49 2.77
CA VAL A 47 0.64 6.84 2.85
C VAL A 47 0.80 8.17 3.58
N TYR A 48 1.71 8.20 4.54
CA TYR A 48 2.13 9.43 5.22
C TYR A 48 3.51 9.81 4.71
N ALA A 49 3.67 11.05 4.30
CA ALA A 49 4.93 11.60 3.84
C ALA A 49 5.21 12.91 4.57
N SER A 50 6.50 13.16 4.84
CA SER A 50 7.00 14.45 5.29
C SER A 50 7.92 14.98 4.20
N ALA A 51 7.48 15.99 3.48
CA ALA A 51 8.35 16.74 2.58
C ALA A 51 8.95 17.90 3.35
N SER A 52 10.27 18.06 3.32
CA SER A 52 10.90 19.31 3.73
C SER A 52 10.32 20.43 2.86
N GLN A 53 9.96 21.57 3.45
CA GLN A 53 9.68 22.75 2.62
C GLN A 53 10.95 23.10 1.82
N PRO A 54 10.83 23.44 0.53
CA PRO A 54 11.94 24.08 -0.18
C PRO A 54 12.26 25.40 0.53
N GLU A 55 13.56 25.68 0.74
CA GLU A 55 14.04 27.01 1.14
C GLU A 55 13.69 28.08 0.10
#